data_AF-A0A6C8G4J6-F1
#
_entry.id   AF-A0A6C8G4J6-F1
#
_cell.length_a   1.000
_cell.length_b   1.000
_cell.length_c   1.000
_cell.angle_alpha   90.00
_cell.angle_beta   90.00
_cell.angle_gamma   90.00
#
_symmetry.space_group_name_H-M   'P 1'
#
loop_
_entity.id
_entity.type
_entity.pdbx_description
1 polymer ?
#
loop_
_entity_poly.entity_id
_entity_poly.type
_entity_poly.pdbx_seq_one_letter_code
_entity_poly.pdbx_strand_id
1 'polypeptide(L)'
;MNAFFYMEGKESIYKERVVYSMTDPRWKFYQKGDKLWFENEHYYTNRVIRKRMNKEILTEYCGQLNLDIKSDDFWSINGETILFIRAHNRQA
;
A
#
# COMPACT_ATOMS: atom_id res chain seq x y z
N MET A 1 -8.96 5.89 3.66
CA MET A 1 -8.55 4.89 2.66
C MET A 1 -7.18 4.38 3.07
N ASN A 2 -7.00 3.07 3.21
CA ASN A 2 -5.69 2.44 3.41
C ASN A 2 -5.33 1.76 2.10
N ALA A 3 -4.16 2.07 1.56
CA ALA A 3 -3.78 1.64 0.23
C ALA A 3 -2.26 1.50 0.09
N PHE A 4 -1.83 0.66 -0.85
CA PHE A 4 -0.51 0.75 -1.45
C PHE A 4 -0.63 0.63 -2.97
N PHE A 5 0.35 1.21 -3.65
CA PHE A 5 0.49 1.20 -5.09
C PHE A 5 1.92 0.81 -5.41
N TYR A 6 2.10 -0.14 -6.31
CA TYR A 6 3.40 -0.58 -6.78
C TYR A 6 3.40 -0.49 -8.30
N MET A 7 4.47 0.10 -8.81
CA MET A 7 4.74 0.22 -10.24
C MET A 7 6.18 -0.18 -10.47
N GLU A 8 6.39 -1.19 -11.31
CA GLU A 8 7.72 -1.65 -11.71
C GLU A 8 7.75 -1.85 -13.21
N GLY A 9 8.68 -1.21 -13.90
CA GLY A 9 8.78 -1.32 -15.35
C GLY A 9 9.75 -0.35 -15.98
N LYS A 10 9.95 -0.50 -17.29
CA LYS A 10 10.69 0.44 -18.14
C LYS A 10 9.86 0.78 -19.36
N GLU A 11 9.92 2.05 -19.75
CA GLU A 11 9.43 2.65 -21.00
C GLU A 11 7.94 2.37 -21.35
N SER A 12 7.60 1.13 -21.72
CA SER A 12 6.29 0.74 -22.26
C SER A 12 5.69 -0.54 -21.65
N ILE A 13 6.39 -1.20 -20.71
CA ILE A 13 5.86 -2.33 -19.94
C ILE A 13 6.01 -2.02 -18.45
N TYR A 14 4.89 -1.84 -17.75
CA TYR A 14 4.84 -1.67 -16.31
C TYR A 14 3.94 -2.73 -15.68
N LYS A 15 4.46 -3.38 -14.63
CA LYS A 15 3.68 -4.16 -13.68
C LYS A 15 3.08 -3.19 -12.69
N GLU A 16 1.76 -3.14 -12.67
CA GLU A 16 1.01 -2.38 -11.69
C GLU A 16 0.42 -3.35 -10.67
N ARG A 17 0.56 -3.03 -9.39
CA ARG A 17 -0.19 -3.66 -8.31
C ARG A 17 -0.84 -2.58 -7.46
N VAL A 18 -2.15 -2.62 -7.35
CA VAL A 18 -2.96 -1.70 -6.56
C VAL A 18 -3.76 -2.49 -5.56
N VAL A 19 -3.72 -2.10 -4.28
CA VAL A 19 -4.59 -2.67 -3.26
C VAL A 19 -5.08 -1.57 -2.33
N TYR A 20 -6.39 -1.50 -2.09
CA TYR A 20 -6.94 -0.56 -1.12
C TYR A 20 -8.22 -1.04 -0.44
N SER A 21 -8.44 -0.51 0.77
CA SER A 21 -9.75 -0.45 1.41
C SER A 21 -10.18 1.00 1.60
N MET A 22 -11.36 1.34 1.09
CA MET A 22 -11.96 2.66 1.25
C MET A 22 -13.42 2.52 1.69
N THR A 23 -13.99 3.59 2.22
CA THR A 23 -15.41 3.66 2.55
C THR A 23 -16.03 4.79 1.74
N ASP A 24 -16.93 4.45 0.81
CA ASP A 24 -17.80 5.42 0.11
C ASP A 24 -18.86 4.70 -0.78
N PRO A 25 -20.18 4.75 -0.47
CA PRO A 25 -20.81 5.02 0.83
C PRO A 25 -20.69 3.84 1.82
N ARG A 26 -20.11 2.71 1.37
CA ARG A 26 -19.86 1.49 2.15
C ARG A 26 -18.40 1.07 2.00
N TRP A 27 -17.92 0.21 2.90
CA TRP A 27 -16.59 -0.38 2.78
C TRP A 27 -16.47 -1.18 1.47
N LYS A 28 -15.42 -0.88 0.72
CA LYS A 28 -15.02 -1.60 -0.49
C LYS A 28 -13.56 -1.97 -0.37
N PHE A 29 -13.23 -3.19 -0.78
CA PHE A 29 -11.87 -3.66 -0.99
C PHE A 29 -11.66 -3.81 -2.49
N TYR A 30 -10.55 -3.30 -2.99
CA TYR A 30 -10.15 -3.38 -4.38
C TYR A 30 -8.72 -3.90 -4.47
N GLN A 31 -8.49 -4.75 -5.47
CA GLN A 31 -7.15 -5.15 -5.85
C GLN A 31 -7.04 -5.31 -7.38
N LYS A 32 -5.87 -5.00 -7.93
CA LYS A 32 -5.52 -5.16 -9.36
C LYS A 32 -4.06 -5.56 -9.48
N GLY A 33 -3.75 -6.43 -10.45
CA GLY A 33 -2.40 -6.89 -10.73
C GLY A 33 -1.94 -8.04 -9.84
N ASP A 34 -0.77 -8.57 -10.15
CA ASP A 34 -0.21 -9.74 -9.48
C ASP A 34 0.24 -9.43 -8.05
N LYS A 35 0.09 -10.42 -7.16
CA LYS A 35 0.52 -10.34 -5.77
C LYS A 35 2.04 -10.22 -5.68
N LEU A 36 2.52 -9.29 -4.85
CA LEU A 36 3.94 -9.09 -4.58
C LEU A 36 4.44 -10.05 -3.48
N TRP A 37 5.75 -10.26 -3.42
CA TRP A 37 6.39 -11.23 -2.55
C TRP A 37 6.20 -10.95 -1.05
N PHE A 38 5.87 -9.72 -0.67
CA PHE A 38 5.63 -9.30 0.72
C PHE A 38 4.14 -9.32 1.12
N GLU A 39 3.23 -9.61 0.20
CA GLU A 39 1.80 -9.56 0.51
C GLU A 39 1.30 -10.84 1.18
N ASN A 40 0.45 -10.68 2.20
CA ASN A 40 -0.26 -11.78 2.84
C ASN A 40 -1.72 -11.85 2.37
N GLU A 41 -2.01 -12.82 1.51
CA GLU A 41 -3.33 -13.00 0.89
C GLU A 41 -4.44 -13.34 1.89
N HIS A 42 -4.11 -13.90 3.06
CA HIS A 42 -5.11 -14.22 4.07
C HIS A 42 -5.85 -12.97 4.57
N TYR A 43 -5.20 -11.80 4.55
CA TYR A 43 -5.86 -10.55 4.89
C TYR A 43 -6.97 -10.20 3.89
N TYR A 44 -6.78 -10.49 2.61
CA TYR A 44 -7.70 -10.09 1.53
C TYR A 44 -8.99 -10.92 1.50
N THR A 45 -8.96 -12.11 2.12
CA THR A 45 -10.13 -12.99 2.24
C THR A 45 -10.95 -12.74 3.51
N ASN A 46 -10.54 -11.81 4.38
CA ASN A 46 -11.24 -11.52 5.63
C ASN A 46 -12.72 -11.13 5.39
N ARG A 47 -13.65 -11.66 6.20
CA ARG A 47 -15.08 -11.34 6.08
C ARG A 47 -15.37 -9.84 6.30
N VAL A 48 -14.61 -9.18 7.18
CA VAL A 48 -14.75 -7.75 7.48
C VAL A 48 -13.90 -6.95 6.51
N ILE A 49 -14.52 -6.25 5.55
CA ILE A 49 -13.81 -5.53 4.47
C ILE A 49 -12.77 -4.54 5.03
N ARG A 50 -13.09 -3.78 6.08
CA ARG A 50 -12.14 -2.86 6.74
C ARG A 50 -10.87 -3.55 7.26
N LYS A 51 -10.93 -4.85 7.54
CA LYS A 51 -9.77 -5.64 8.00
C LYS A 51 -8.91 -6.16 6.86
N ARG A 52 -9.33 -6.02 5.59
CA ARG A 52 -8.56 -6.49 4.43
C ARG A 52 -7.37 -5.62 4.05
N MET A 53 -7.44 -4.33 4.38
CA MET A 53 -6.32 -3.40 4.29
C MET A 53 -6.44 -2.35 5.39
N ASN A 54 -5.53 -2.38 6.36
CA ASN A 54 -5.53 -1.50 7.53
C ASN A 54 -4.11 -1.02 7.86
N LYS A 55 -3.98 -0.15 8.88
CA LYS A 55 -2.70 0.43 9.28
C LYS A 55 -1.71 -0.65 9.69
N GLU A 56 -2.17 -1.66 10.43
CA GLU A 56 -1.34 -2.73 10.95
C GLU A 56 -0.74 -3.57 9.82
N ILE A 57 -1.55 -3.93 8.82
CA ILE A 57 -1.11 -4.65 7.61
C ILE A 57 -0.11 -3.82 6.80
N LEU A 58 -0.40 -2.53 6.56
CA LEU A 58 0.52 -1.65 5.84
C LEU A 58 1.87 -1.53 6.57
N THR A 59 1.83 -1.45 7.90
CA THR A 59 3.04 -1.39 8.71
C THR A 59 3.83 -2.69 8.66
N GLU A 60 3.14 -3.84 8.69
CA GLU A 60 3.77 -5.15 8.48
C GLU A 60 4.46 -5.23 7.11
N TYR A 61 3.79 -4.79 6.05
CA TYR A 61 4.35 -4.78 4.69
C TYR A 61 5.58 -3.87 4.59
N CYS A 62 5.56 -2.70 5.23
CA CYS A 62 6.75 -1.85 5.33
C CYS A 62 7.92 -2.59 6.00
N GLY A 63 7.67 -3.29 7.12
CA GLY A 63 8.68 -4.09 7.80
C GLY A 63 9.28 -5.18 6.90
N GLN A 64 8.45 -5.88 6.12
CA GLN A 64 8.92 -6.90 5.16
C GLN A 64 9.76 -6.31 4.01
N LEU A 65 9.61 -5.02 3.72
CA LEU A 65 10.40 -4.26 2.75
C LEU A 65 11.64 -3.61 3.39
N ASN A 66 11.97 -3.92 4.64
CA ASN A 66 13.02 -3.26 5.44
C ASN A 66 12.79 -1.74 5.59
N LEU A 67 11.54 -1.30 5.50
CA LEU A 67 11.10 0.05 5.81
C LEU A 67 10.60 0.06 7.25
N ASP A 68 11.50 0.25 8.21
CA ASP A 68 11.12 0.29 9.62
C ASP A 68 10.47 1.62 10.01
N ILE A 69 9.25 1.86 9.51
CA ILE A 69 8.50 3.10 9.73
C ILE A 69 8.14 3.36 11.21
N LYS A 70 8.39 2.39 12.10
CA LYS A 70 8.20 2.53 13.55
C LYS A 70 9.45 3.06 14.25
N SER A 71 10.62 2.92 13.64
CA SER A 71 11.87 3.46 14.17
C SER A 71 11.95 4.95 13.91
N ASP A 72 12.38 5.72 14.91
CA ASP A 72 12.69 7.14 14.75
C ASP A 72 13.84 7.33 13.73
N ASP A 73 14.74 6.35 13.61
CA ASP A 73 15.86 6.39 12.67
C ASP A 73 15.38 6.42 11.20
N PHE A 74 14.26 5.75 10.90
CA PHE A 74 13.66 5.77 9.57
C PHE A 74 13.21 7.19 9.19
N TRP A 75 12.76 7.97 10.19
CA TRP A 75 12.29 9.34 9.99
C TRP A 75 13.44 10.36 10.08
N SER A 76 14.60 9.99 10.64
CA SER A 76 15.77 10.84 10.77
C SER A 76 16.69 10.81 9.54
N ILE A 77 16.14 11.04 8.35
CA ILE A 77 16.92 11.00 7.10
C ILE A 77 17.83 12.24 7.02
N ASN A 78 19.13 12.04 7.24
CA ASN A 78 20.20 13.00 6.92
C ASN A 78 20.80 12.61 5.56
N GLY A 79 20.05 12.74 4.46
CA GLY A 79 20.47 12.27 3.14
C GLY A 79 19.40 12.42 2.05
N GLU A 80 19.56 11.67 0.95
CA GLU A 80 18.67 11.73 -0.23
C GLU A 80 17.19 11.58 0.13
N THR A 81 16.39 12.53 -0.36
CA THR A 81 14.97 12.70 -0.06
C THR A 81 14.13 11.54 -0.59
N ILE A 82 13.41 10.86 0.29
CA ILE A 82 12.32 9.94 -0.10
C ILE A 82 11.02 10.76 -0.17
N LEU A 83 10.44 10.90 -1.38
CA LEU A 83 9.19 11.63 -1.61
C LEU A 83 7.97 10.71 -1.45
N PHE A 84 7.18 10.93 -0.40
CA PHE A 84 5.84 10.32 -0.25
C PHE A 84 4.79 11.22 -0.90
N ILE A 85 4.14 10.76 -1.97
CA ILE A 85 3.07 11.51 -2.65
C ILE A 85 1.71 11.06 -2.15
N ARG A 86 0.94 11.98 -1.56
CA ARG A 86 -0.49 11.79 -1.29
C ARG A 86 -1.28 12.30 -2.50
N ALA A 87 -1.70 11.40 -3.40
CA ALA A 87 -2.57 11.76 -4.50
C ALA A 87 -4.02 11.96 -4.01
N HIS A 88 -4.58 13.14 -4.21
CA HIS A 88 -6.02 13.39 -4.11
C HIS A 88 -6.64 13.13 -5.48
N ASN A 89 -7.40 12.05 -5.63
CA ASN A 89 -8.21 11.85 -6.82
C ASN A 89 -9.33 12.91 -6.82
N ARG A 90 -9.19 13.96 -7.63
CA ARG A 90 -10.36 14.75 -8.08
C ARG A 90 -11.08 13.90 -9.11
N GLN A 91 -12.28 13.44 -8.78
CA GLN A 91 -13.21 12.95 -9.79
C GLN A 91 -13.61 14.15 -10.66
N ALA A 92 -13.37 14.04 -11.96
CA ALA A 92 -14.05 14.82 -12.99
C ALA A 92 -15.21 13.97 -13.53
#